data_AF-A0A7G8E5E6-F1
#
_entry.id   AF-A0A7G8E5E6-F1
#
_cell.length_a   1.000
_cell.length_b   1.000
_cell.length_c   1.000
_cell.angle_alpha   90.00
_cell.angle_beta   90.00
_cell.angle_gamma   90.00
#
_symmetry.space_group_name_H-M   'P 1'
#
loop_
_entity.id
_entity.type
_entity.pdbx_description
1 polymer ?
#
loop_
_entity_poly.entity_id
_entity_poly.type
_entity_poly.pdbx_seq_one_letter_code
_entity_poly.pdbx_strand_id
1 'polypeptide(L)'
;MLERQGTTQRYPQARVIVLDDDVNTFQHVVDCLRKIIPGMSEDKAWNLANKIDGQGAAEVWCGPLEQAELYHQQLQAEGLTMAPLERC
;
A
#
# COMPACT_ATOMS: atom_id res chain seq x y z
N MET A 1 -23.87 11.56 -36.29
CA MET A 1 -23.02 12.01 -35.17
C MET A 1 -22.86 10.79 -34.27
N LEU A 2 -21.74 10.07 -34.32
CA LEU A 2 -21.55 8.88 -33.47
C LEU A 2 -21.00 9.34 -32.12
N GLU A 3 -21.86 9.31 -31.11
CA GLU A 3 -21.51 9.53 -29.72
C GLU A 3 -20.64 8.36 -29.25
N ARG A 4 -19.33 8.59 -29.17
CA ARG A 4 -18.38 7.66 -28.56
C ARG A 4 -18.58 7.70 -27.06
N GLN A 5 -19.55 6.94 -26.55
CA GLN A 5 -19.63 6.57 -25.15
C GLN A 5 -18.48 5.60 -24.88
N GLY A 6 -17.29 6.15 -24.62
CA GLY A 6 -16.17 5.38 -24.13
C GLY A 6 -16.54 4.92 -22.72
N THR A 7 -17.07 3.71 -22.60
CA THR A 7 -17.02 2.97 -21.33
C THR A 7 -15.56 2.79 -21.01
N THR A 8 -14.96 3.75 -20.28
CA THR A 8 -13.68 3.54 -19.61
C THR A 8 -13.91 2.36 -18.68
N GLN A 9 -13.54 1.17 -19.15
CA GLN A 9 -13.37 -0.01 -18.33
C GLN A 9 -12.41 0.44 -17.21
N ARG A 10 -12.94 0.82 -16.05
CA ARG A 10 -12.11 1.22 -14.92
C ARG A 10 -11.34 -0.03 -14.54
N TYR A 11 -10.07 -0.08 -14.92
CA TYR A 11 -9.18 -1.14 -14.48
C TYR A 11 -9.30 -1.23 -12.95
N PRO A 12 -9.44 -2.44 -12.39
CA PRO A 12 -9.63 -2.59 -10.96
C PRO A 12 -8.43 -1.96 -10.26
N GLN A 13 -8.72 -0.98 -9.41
CA GLN A 13 -7.72 -0.36 -8.55
C GLN A 13 -7.85 -0.94 -7.15
N ALA A 14 -6.73 -1.06 -6.46
CA ALA A 14 -6.70 -1.45 -5.07
C ALA A 14 -5.68 -0.64 -4.29
N ARG A 15 -5.91 -0.56 -2.99
CA ARG A 15 -5.00 0.08 -2.02
C ARG A 15 -4.35 -0.95 -1.12
N VAL A 16 -3.08 -0.72 -0.84
CA VAL A 16 -2.25 -1.53 0.06
C VAL A 16 -2.21 -0.79 1.39
N ILE A 17 -2.74 -1.44 2.41
CA ILE A 17 -2.83 -0.88 3.76
C ILE A 17 -2.00 -1.76 4.68
N VAL A 18 -1.07 -1.13 5.40
CA VAL A 18 -0.28 -1.79 6.47
C VAL A 18 -0.98 -1.52 7.79
N LEU A 19 -1.11 -2.57 8.59
CA LEU A 19 -1.67 -2.53 9.94
C LEU A 19 -0.54 -2.43 10.96
N ASP A 20 -0.87 -1.80 12.08
CA ASP A 20 0.00 -1.76 13.25
C ASP A 20 0.12 -3.15 13.89
N ASP A 21 1.28 -3.39 14.47
CA ASP A 21 1.66 -4.69 15.04
C ASP A 21 2.73 -4.49 16.11
N ASP A 22 2.64 -5.26 17.19
CA ASP A 22 3.57 -5.16 18.34
C ASP A 22 4.95 -5.79 18.10
N VAL A 23 5.17 -6.44 16.95
CA VAL A 23 6.38 -7.20 16.64
C VAL A 23 7.34 -6.40 15.75
N ASN A 24 6.82 -5.54 14.88
CA ASN A 24 7.58 -4.78 13.90
C ASN A 24 7.96 -3.37 14.40
N THR A 25 9.24 -2.99 14.27
CA THR A 25 9.68 -1.63 14.61
C THR A 25 9.40 -0.64 13.48
N PHE A 26 9.25 0.65 13.80
CA PHE A 26 9.14 1.72 12.80
C PHE A 26 10.23 1.66 11.72
N GLN A 27 11.47 1.41 12.13
CA GLN A 27 12.61 1.34 11.21
C GLN A 27 12.46 0.18 10.22
N HIS A 28 11.96 -0.98 10.68
CA HIS A 28 11.69 -2.14 9.83
C HIS A 28 10.57 -1.86 8.83
N VAL A 29 9.47 -1.25 9.29
CA VAL A 29 8.37 -0.82 8.43
C VAL A 29 8.87 0.15 7.35
N VAL A 30 9.65 1.16 7.74
CA VAL A 30 10.23 2.15 6.82
C VAL A 30 11.13 1.48 5.76
N ASP A 31 12.00 0.57 6.18
CA ASP A 31 12.91 -0.14 5.26
C ASP A 31 12.12 -0.98 4.25
N CYS A 32 11.14 -1.75 4.72
CA CYS A 32 10.24 -2.54 3.88
C CYS A 32 9.48 -1.67 2.87
N LEU A 33 8.92 -0.54 3.31
CA LEU A 33 8.19 0.37 2.42
C LEU A 33 9.08 0.96 1.33
N ARG A 34 10.32 1.31 1.67
CA ARG A 34 11.29 1.85 0.70
C ARG A 34 11.80 0.79 -0.28
N LYS A 35 11.94 -0.44 0.19
CA LYS A 35 12.41 -1.57 -0.61
C LYS A 35 11.36 -2.07 -1.60
N ILE A 36 10.10 -2.15 -1.17
CA ILE A 36 9.01 -2.72 -1.97
C ILE A 36 8.32 -1.65 -2.84
N ILE A 37 8.08 -0.46 -2.29
CA ILE A 37 7.32 0.58 -3.00
C ILE A 37 8.28 1.50 -3.78
N PRO A 38 8.25 1.47 -5.12
CA PRO A 38 9.13 2.32 -5.92
C PRO A 38 8.78 3.80 -5.73
N GLY A 39 9.80 4.63 -5.56
CA GLY A 39 9.64 6.07 -5.35
C GLY A 39 9.21 6.47 -3.93
N MET A 40 9.17 5.53 -2.99
CA MET A 40 8.95 5.83 -1.58
C MET A 40 10.19 6.52 -0.99
N SER A 41 10.02 7.77 -0.58
CA SER A 41 11.06 8.53 0.11
C SER A 41 11.10 8.18 1.60
N GLU A 42 12.26 8.32 2.23
CA GLU A 42 12.43 8.01 3.65
C GLU A 42 11.50 8.82 4.56
N ASP A 43 11.39 10.12 4.33
CA ASP A 43 10.46 11.00 5.07
C ASP A 43 9.00 10.53 4.97
N LYS A 44 8.56 10.17 3.76
CA LYS A 44 7.20 9.66 3.52
C LYS A 44 6.97 8.32 4.22
N ALA A 45 7.95 7.42 4.16
CA ALA A 45 7.89 6.13 4.83
C ALA A 45 7.83 6.31 6.35
N TRP A 46 8.61 7.23 6.93
CA TRP A 46 8.53 7.56 8.35
C TRP A 46 7.19 8.15 8.73
N ASN A 47 6.64 9.06 7.93
CA ASN A 47 5.31 9.62 8.17
C ASN A 47 4.24 8.52 8.17
N LEU A 48 4.30 7.59 7.23
CA LEU A 48 3.42 6.42 7.17
C LEU A 48 3.60 5.51 8.39
N ALA A 49 4.82 5.21 8.80
CA ALA A 49 5.09 4.38 9.96
C ALA A 49 4.53 5.01 11.26
N ASN A 50 4.71 6.32 11.46
CA ASN A 50 4.10 7.04 12.58
C ASN A 50 2.56 7.02 12.50
N LYS A 51 2.00 7.07 11.29
CA LYS A 51 0.56 7.01 11.09
C LYS A 51 -0.01 5.62 11.41
N ILE A 52 0.72 4.56 11.07
CA ILE A 52 0.35 3.17 11.38
C ILE A 52 0.24 2.99 12.89
N ASP A 53 1.28 3.34 13.65
CA ASP A 53 1.27 3.26 15.12
C ASP A 53 0.18 4.14 15.75
N GLY A 54 0.00 5.38 15.28
CA GLY A 54 -0.98 6.29 15.84
C GLY A 54 -2.44 6.00 15.47
N GLN A 55 -2.71 5.40 14.31
CA GLN A 55 -4.06 5.16 13.78
C GLN A 55 -4.44 3.67 13.69
N GLY A 56 -3.51 2.78 14.00
CA GLY A 56 -3.63 1.33 13.82
C GLY A 56 -3.45 0.85 12.38
N ALA A 57 -3.50 1.74 11.38
CA ALA A 57 -3.36 1.40 9.97
C ALA A 57 -2.99 2.61 9.11
N ALA A 58 -2.29 2.38 7.99
CA ALA A 58 -2.11 3.41 6.96
C ALA A 58 -2.08 2.83 5.55
N GLU A 59 -2.65 3.58 4.61
CA GLU A 59 -2.48 3.34 3.18
C GLU A 59 -1.05 3.72 2.77
N VAL A 60 -0.30 2.74 2.29
CA VAL A 60 1.10 2.94 1.87
C VAL A 60 1.22 3.06 0.36
N TRP A 61 0.25 2.53 -0.39
CA TRP A 61 0.23 2.58 -1.84
C TRP A 61 -1.19 2.40 -2.42
N CYS A 62 -1.48 3.03 -3.55
CA CYS A 62 -2.73 2.86 -4.29
C CYS A 62 -2.47 2.80 -5.81
N GLY A 63 -3.22 1.96 -6.53
CA GLY A 63 -3.08 1.86 -7.98
C GLY A 63 -3.72 0.59 -8.55
N PRO A 64 -3.26 0.08 -9.70
CA PRO A 64 -3.80 -1.15 -10.31
C PRO A 64 -3.76 -2.35 -9.36
N LEU A 65 -4.82 -3.15 -9.37
CA LEU A 65 -4.97 -4.33 -8.50
C LEU A 65 -3.78 -5.29 -8.58
N GLU A 66 -3.28 -5.58 -9.79
CA GLU A 66 -2.16 -6.49 -9.99
C GLU A 66 -0.88 -6.02 -9.25
N GLN A 67 -0.60 -4.72 -9.30
CA GLN A 67 0.54 -4.14 -8.57
C GLN A 67 0.27 -4.09 -7.07
N ALA A 68 -0.96 -3.79 -6.65
CA ALA A 68 -1.35 -3.81 -5.25
C ALA A 68 -1.14 -5.20 -4.63
N GLU A 69 -1.59 -6.24 -5.34
CA GLU A 69 -1.41 -7.64 -4.95
C GLU A 69 0.07 -8.00 -4.84
N LEU A 70 0.88 -7.61 -5.83
CA LEU A 70 2.30 -7.84 -5.83
C LEU A 70 3.01 -7.17 -4.64
N TYR A 71 2.71 -5.91 -4.34
CA TYR A 71 3.31 -5.20 -3.20
C TYR A 71 2.80 -5.73 -1.87
N HIS A 72 1.52 -6.05 -1.76
CA HIS A 72 0.94 -6.66 -0.56
C HIS A 72 1.60 -8.00 -0.24
N GLN A 73 1.76 -8.88 -1.22
CA GLN A 73 2.43 -10.17 -1.03
C GLN A 73 3.89 -9.99 -0.58
N GLN A 74 4.61 -9.04 -1.15
CA GLN A 74 6.00 -8.76 -0.77
C GLN A 74 6.12 -8.18 0.64
N LEU A 75 5.28 -7.21 1.01
CA LEU A 75 5.26 -6.65 2.37
C LEU A 75 4.90 -7.71 3.41
N GLN A 76 3.93 -8.57 3.10
CA GLN A 76 3.56 -9.70 3.95
C GLN A 76 4.72 -10.70 4.09
N ALA A 77 5.49 -10.93 3.02
CA ALA A 77 6.66 -11.82 3.06
C ALA A 77 7.80 -11.26 3.93
N GLU A 78 7.92 -9.93 4.06
CA GLU A 78 8.87 -9.28 4.97
C GLU A 78 8.39 -9.29 6.44
N GLY A 79 7.21 -9.86 6.72
CA GLY A 79 6.66 -10.02 8.07
C GLY A 79 5.75 -8.88 8.53
N LEU A 80 5.32 -8.00 7.62
CA LEU A 80 4.37 -6.93 7.94
C LEU A 80 2.93 -7.44 8.02
N THR A 81 2.19 -6.89 8.97
CA THR A 81 0.75 -7.13 9.10
C THR A 81 0.00 -6.31 8.05
N MET A 82 -0.70 -6.99 7.15
CA MET A 82 -1.39 -6.35 6.01
C MET A 82 -2.90 -6.40 6.19
N ALA A 83 -3.57 -5.31 5.83
CA ALA A 83 -5.03 -5.30 5.71
C ALA A 83 -5.46 -5.88 4.36
N PRO A 84 -6.68 -6.46 4.28
CA PRO A 84 -7.21 -6.99 3.03
C PRO A 84 -7.25 -5.89 1.95
N LEU A 85 -6.82 -6.25 0.74
CA LEU A 85 -6.82 -5.34 -0.40
C LEU A 85 -8.24 -4.85 -0.71
N GLU A 86 -8.47 -3.56 -0.49
CA GLU A 86 -9.74 -2.93 -0.81
C GLU A 86 -9.73 -2.45 -2.26
N ARG A 87 -10.80 -2.78 -3.00
CA ARG A 87 -11.01 -2.35 -4.38
C ARG A 87 -11.65 -0.95 -4.39
N CYS A 88 -11.11 -0.04 -5.20
CA CYS A 88 -11.62 1.32 -5.41
C CYS A 88 -12.56 1.42 -6.62
#